data_AF-A0A9P4J2K4-F1
#
_entry.id   AF-A0A9P4J2K4-F1
#
_cell.length_a   1.000
_cell.length_b   1.000
_cell.length_c   1.000
_cell.angle_alpha   90.00
_cell.angle_beta   90.00
_cell.angle_gamma   90.00
#
_symmetry.space_group_name_H-M   'P 1'
#
loop_
_entity.id
_entity.type
_entity.pdbx_description
1 polymer ?
#
loop_
_entity_poly.entity_id
_entity_poly.type
_entity_poly.pdbx_seq_one_letter_code
_entity_poly.pdbx_strand_id
1 'polypeptide(L)' 'MLFKASLLYIAAIVFAGQTLAAAAPQADSTDVAKGPVEACHGKHAGDHCEWKPSGGHLHKGKCHKDGNELKCKE' A
#
# COMPACT_ATOMS: atom_id res chain seq x y z
N MET A 1 7.04 -43.01 -29.48
CA MET A 1 6.69 -42.93 -28.03
C MET A 1 7.38 -41.71 -27.41
N LEU A 2 6.98 -40.48 -27.77
CA LEU A 2 7.71 -39.25 -27.40
C LEU A 2 6.78 -38.12 -26.93
N PHE A 3 5.67 -38.46 -26.25
CA PHE A 3 4.68 -37.47 -25.78
C PHE A 3 4.35 -37.55 -24.28
N LYS A 4 4.93 -38.52 -23.54
CA LYS A 4 4.65 -38.71 -22.11
C LYS A 4 5.61 -37.96 -21.17
N ALA A 5 6.78 -37.55 -21.65
CA ALA A 5 7.80 -36.91 -20.81
C ALA A 5 7.55 -35.41 -20.57
N SER A 6 6.79 -34.73 -21.45
CA SER A 6 6.55 -33.28 -21.34
C SER A 6 5.51 -32.89 -20.29
N LEU A 7 4.59 -33.79 -19.94
CA LEU A 7 3.51 -33.47 -18.99
C LEU A 7 3.98 -33.45 -17.52
N LEU A 8 4.99 -34.24 -17.17
CA LEU A 8 5.52 -34.28 -15.79
C LEU A 8 6.40 -33.07 -15.46
N TYR A 9 7.02 -32.45 -16.46
CA TYR A 9 7.86 -31.26 -16.27
C TYR A 9 7.02 -30.02 -15.97
N ILE A 10 5.84 -29.89 -16.60
CA ILE A 10 4.95 -28.75 -16.41
C ILE A 10 4.34 -28.77 -14.99
N ALA A 11 4.06 -29.95 -14.43
CA ALA A 11 3.50 -30.06 -13.08
C ALA A 11 4.47 -29.63 -11.97
N ALA A 12 5.78 -29.80 -12.16
CA ALA A 12 6.79 -29.43 -11.16
C ALA A 12 7.00 -27.91 -11.04
N ILE A 13 6.76 -27.16 -12.11
CA ILE A 13 6.99 -25.70 -12.15
C ILE A 13 5.85 -24.94 -11.45
N VAL A 14 4.66 -25.54 -11.33
CA VAL A 14 3.47 -24.87 -10.79
C VAL A 14 3.45 -24.77 -9.26
N PHE A 15 4.12 -25.68 -8.53
CA PHE A 15 3.99 -25.75 -7.07
C PHE A 15 5.01 -24.93 -6.27
N ALA A 16 6.10 -24.46 -6.87
CA ALA A 16 7.12 -23.67 -6.16
C ALA A 16 6.98 -22.14 -6.34
N GLY A 17 6.02 -21.69 -7.17
CA GLY A 17 6.05 -20.33 -7.73
C GLY A 17 5.03 -19.32 -7.18
N GLN A 18 4.09 -19.70 -6.31
CA GLN A 18 3.09 -18.74 -5.81
C GLN A 18 3.56 -18.13 -4.50
N THR A 19 4.52 -17.22 -4.70
CA THR A 19 5.04 -16.24 -3.76
C THR A 19 3.94 -15.52 -3.00
N LEU A 20 4.22 -15.31 -1.71
CA LEU A 20 3.44 -14.59 -0.72
C LEU A 20 2.78 -13.33 -1.30
N ALA A 21 1.46 -13.27 -1.23
CA ALA A 21 0.73 -12.01 -1.33
C ALA A 21 1.15 -11.15 -0.13
N ALA A 22 2.05 -10.22 -0.39
CA ALA A 22 2.45 -9.20 0.55
C ALA A 22 1.20 -8.46 1.04
N ALA A 23 1.00 -8.47 2.36
CA ALA A 23 0.07 -7.58 3.01
C ALA A 23 0.50 -6.13 2.74
N ALA A 24 -0.22 -5.44 1.86
CA ALA A 24 -0.26 -4.00 1.85
C ALA A 24 -1.72 -3.62 1.55
N PRO A 25 -2.42 -2.92 2.45
CA PRO A 25 -3.65 -2.24 2.04
C PRO A 25 -3.23 -1.25 0.95
N GLN A 26 -3.61 -1.55 -0.28
CA GLN A 26 -3.57 -0.57 -1.35
C GLN A 26 -4.60 0.49 -0.96
N ALA A 27 -4.10 1.61 -0.42
CA ALA A 27 -4.88 2.83 -0.29
C ALA A 27 -5.37 3.17 -1.70
N ASP A 28 -6.64 2.82 -1.93
CA ASP A 28 -7.36 3.09 -3.16
C ASP A 28 -7.22 4.57 -3.47
N SER A 29 -6.54 4.82 -4.58
CA SER A 29 -6.11 6.15 -4.99
C SER A 29 -7.30 6.85 -5.63
N THR A 30 -8.05 7.64 -4.86
CA THR A 30 -8.79 8.83 -5.34
C THR A 30 -9.36 9.70 -4.21
N ASP A 31 -9.49 9.18 -2.99
CA ASP A 31 -9.88 10.01 -1.84
C ASP A 31 -8.63 10.63 -1.19
N VAL A 32 -8.12 11.70 -1.81
CA VAL A 32 -7.09 12.51 -1.17
C VAL A 32 -7.69 13.09 0.10
N ALA A 33 -7.13 12.71 1.25
CA ALA A 33 -7.64 13.11 2.55
C ALA A 33 -7.85 14.63 2.64
N LYS A 34 -8.95 15.05 3.27
CA LYS A 34 -9.35 16.47 3.31
C LYS A 34 -8.51 17.28 4.32
N GLY A 35 -7.90 16.61 5.28
CA GLY A 35 -7.09 17.23 6.33
C GLY A 35 -5.87 16.41 6.75
N PRO A 36 -4.94 17.03 7.51
CA PRO A 36 -3.66 16.44 7.88
C PRO A 36 -3.80 15.23 8.83
N VAL A 37 -4.88 15.16 9.61
CA VAL A 37 -5.17 14.04 10.51
C VAL A 37 -5.72 12.84 9.74
N GLU A 38 -6.72 13.09 8.87
CA GLU A 38 -7.37 12.05 8.05
C GLU A 38 -6.34 11.37 7.13
N ALA A 39 -5.35 12.13 6.65
CA ALA A 39 -4.22 11.63 5.87
C ALA A 39 -3.41 10.53 6.59
N CYS A 40 -3.48 10.52 7.92
CA CYS A 40 -2.77 9.60 8.81
C CYS A 40 -3.69 8.63 9.55
N HIS A 41 -4.99 8.62 9.24
CA HIS A 41 -5.94 7.70 9.85
C HIS A 41 -5.59 6.25 9.47
N GLY A 42 -5.41 5.38 10.47
CA GLY A 42 -5.02 3.98 10.26
C GLY A 42 -3.57 3.77 9.79
N LYS A 43 -2.74 4.82 9.78
CA LYS A 43 -1.30 4.76 9.49
C LYS A 43 -0.49 4.82 10.80
N HIS A 44 0.82 4.64 10.69
CA HIS A 44 1.79 4.74 11.78
C HIS A 44 2.62 6.02 11.66
N ALA A 45 3.32 6.38 12.74
CA ALA A 45 4.30 7.46 12.68
C ALA A 45 5.42 7.11 11.68
N GLY A 46 5.74 8.05 10.79
CA GLY A 46 6.71 7.88 9.71
C GLY A 46 6.13 7.45 8.37
N ASP A 47 4.87 6.98 8.33
CA ASP A 47 4.20 6.62 7.09
C ASP A 47 3.96 7.84 6.19
N HIS A 48 3.99 7.61 4.88
CA HIS A 48 3.68 8.64 3.90
C HIS A 48 2.22 9.04 3.98
N CYS A 49 1.98 10.34 4.01
CA CYS A 49 0.67 10.95 4.03
C CYS A 49 0.57 12.03 2.96
N GLU A 50 -0.63 12.15 2.40
CA GLU A 50 -0.97 13.14 1.39
C GLU A 50 -2.39 13.62 1.66
N TRP A 51 -2.58 14.93 1.66
CA TRP A 51 -3.89 15.56 1.88
C TRP A 51 -4.04 16.83 1.06
N LYS A 52 -5.28 17.20 0.77
CA LYS A 52 -5.60 18.38 -0.03
C LYS A 52 -6.80 19.09 0.60
N PRO A 53 -6.62 20.31 1.15
CA PRO A 53 -7.76 21.10 1.58
C PRO A 53 -8.63 21.48 0.39
N SER A 54 -9.94 21.65 0.61
CA SER A 54 -10.88 22.04 -0.45
C SER A 54 -10.43 23.33 -1.14
N GLY A 55 -10.11 23.25 -2.43
CA GLY A 55 -9.63 24.38 -3.23
C GLY A 55 -8.13 24.72 -3.06
N GLY A 56 -7.39 23.98 -2.24
CA GLY A 56 -5.95 24.20 -2.01
C GLY A 56 -5.04 23.25 -2.79
N HIS A 57 -3.75 23.31 -2.47
CA HIS A 57 -2.74 22.45 -3.08
C HIS A 57 -2.64 21.10 -2.38
N LEU A 58 -2.07 20.13 -3.07
CA LEU A 58 -1.76 18.83 -2.51
C LEU A 58 -0.56 18.98 -1.56
N HIS A 59 -0.75 18.63 -0.29
CA HIS A 59 0.29 18.60 0.72
C HIS A 59 0.75 17.15 0.93
N LYS A 60 2.06 16.91 0.86
CA LYS A 60 2.67 15.59 1.04
C LYS A 60 3.62 15.64 2.21
N GLY A 61 3.76 14.55 2.94
CA GLY A 61 4.67 14.51 4.07
C GLY A 61 4.71 13.14 4.75
N LYS A 62 5.02 13.16 6.05
CA LYS A 62 4.98 11.97 6.91
C LYS A 62 4.08 12.19 8.12
N CYS A 63 3.48 11.10 8.57
CA CYS A 63 2.70 11.09 9.79
C CYS A 63 3.60 11.28 11.01
N HIS A 64 3.34 12.30 11.80
CA HIS A 64 4.05 12.59 13.03
C HIS A 64 3.08 12.54 14.21
N LYS A 65 3.55 12.05 15.36
CA LYS A 65 2.75 11.99 16.59
C LYS A 65 2.65 13.38 17.21
N ASP A 66 1.44 13.90 17.27
CA ASP A 66 1.09 15.22 17.80
C ASP A 66 0.12 14.99 18.98
N GLY A 67 0.69 14.72 20.15
CA GLY A 67 -0.06 14.26 21.31
C GLY A 67 -0.56 12.82 21.15
N ASN A 68 -1.88 12.64 21.14
CA ASN A 68 -2.54 11.32 21.04
C ASN A 68 -2.96 10.94 19.61
N GLU A 69 -2.70 11.80 18.63
CA GLU A 69 -3.12 11.62 17.24
C GLU A 69 -1.92 11.75 16.27
N LEU A 70 -2.04 11.17 15.08
CA LEU A 70 -1.06 11.36 14.01
C LEU A 70 -1.52 12.48 13.07
N LYS A 71 -0.61 13.40 12.77
CA LYS A 71 -0.82 14.48 11.80
C LYS A 71 0.23 14.43 10.72
N CYS A 72 -0.20 14.67 9.48
CA CYS A 72 0.68 14.82 8.35
C CYS A 72 1.48 16.12 8.46
N LYS A 73 2.80 16.01 8.46
CA LYS A 73 3.75 17.15 8.42
C LYS A 73 4.76 16.90 7.29
N GLU A 74 5.15 17.95 6.59
CA GLU A 74 6.24 17.93 5.60
C GLU A 74 7.58 17.54 6.22
#